data_AF-E9L4T9-F1
#
_entry.id   AF-E9L4T9-F1
#
_cell.length_a   1.000
_cell.length_b   1.000
_cell.length_c   1.000
_cell.angle_alpha   90.00
_cell.angle_beta   90.00
_cell.angle_gamma   90.00
#
_symmetry.space_group_name_H-M   'P 1'
#
loop_
_entity.id
_entity.type
_entity.pdbx_description
1 polymer ?
#
loop_
_entity_poly.entity_id
_entity_poly.type
_entity_poly.pdbx_seq_one_letter_code
_entity_poly.pdbx_strand_id
1 'polypeptide(L)'
;HWKHGGIVGVFGYGGGVIGRYSDLQEKYPSVAHFHTLRVNQPMSKFYTSDYLRTICDLWDYRGSGMMNFHGSTGDIILLGTSTEQLEPIFFQMTHEMQQDLGGSGSNLRSPSCCLGKARCEWSCIDTQDMCYELTHYYQDELHRPAFPYKFKFKFDGCPNGCVASIARSDMSFIGTWKDDIRIDQDAVQAYI
;
A
#
# COMPACT_ATOMS: atom_id res chain seq x y z
N HIS A 1 -14.29 10.97 17.98
CA HIS A 1 -15.44 10.22 18.53
C HIS A 1 -15.39 8.79 18.01
N TRP A 2 -14.38 8.06 18.47
CA TRP A 2 -14.14 6.67 18.09
C TRP A 2 -13.62 5.93 19.31
N LYS A 3 -14.12 4.72 19.55
CA LYS A 3 -13.64 3.84 20.62
C LYS A 3 -12.20 3.40 20.37
N HIS A 4 -11.53 2.96 21.43
CA HIS A 4 -10.18 2.40 21.32
C HIS A 4 -10.21 1.06 20.58
N GLY A 5 -9.39 0.94 19.53
CA GLY A 5 -9.13 -0.33 18.85
C GLY A 5 -10.33 -0.92 18.09
N GLY A 6 -10.25 -2.24 17.88
CA GLY A 6 -11.21 -3.06 17.14
C GLY A 6 -10.48 -4.18 16.40
N ILE A 7 -10.82 -5.44 16.72
CA ILE A 7 -10.25 -6.64 16.08
C ILE A 7 -11.31 -7.24 15.17
N VAL A 8 -11.08 -7.13 13.87
CA VAL A 8 -11.89 -7.70 12.78
C VAL A 8 -10.95 -8.03 11.63
N GLY A 9 -11.33 -8.95 10.76
CA GLY A 9 -10.50 -9.38 9.64
C GLY A 9 -11.27 -10.33 8.73
N VAL A 10 -10.52 -11.01 7.87
CA VAL A 10 -11.00 -12.07 6.97
C VAL A 10 -10.28 -13.37 7.30
N PHE A 11 -10.95 -14.50 7.10
CA PHE A 11 -10.38 -15.81 7.38
C PHE A 11 -9.11 -16.05 6.55
N GLY A 12 -8.14 -16.72 7.17
CA GLY A 12 -6.84 -16.99 6.58
C GLY A 12 -5.78 -15.91 6.84
N TYR A 13 -6.19 -14.66 7.12
CA TYR A 13 -5.28 -13.53 7.38
C TYR A 13 -5.40 -12.98 8.81
N GLY A 14 -4.26 -12.60 9.38
CA GLY A 14 -4.17 -11.96 10.70
C GLY A 14 -4.10 -10.43 10.65
N GLY A 15 -4.26 -9.83 9.46
CA GLY A 15 -4.14 -8.40 9.22
C GLY A 15 -4.86 -7.94 7.94
N GLY A 16 -4.67 -6.67 7.59
CA GLY A 16 -5.26 -6.04 6.40
C GLY A 16 -6.52 -5.20 6.66
N VAL A 17 -7.21 -5.43 7.78
CA VAL A 17 -8.37 -4.64 8.21
C VAL A 17 -8.07 -3.94 9.54
N ILE A 18 -8.51 -2.69 9.68
CA ILE A 18 -8.45 -1.93 10.93
C ILE A 18 -9.88 -1.75 11.44
N GLY A 19 -10.25 -2.50 12.48
CA GLY A 19 -11.53 -2.33 13.16
C GLY A 19 -11.63 -0.98 13.84
N ARG A 20 -12.78 -0.33 13.67
CA ARG A 20 -13.11 0.94 14.32
C ARG A 20 -14.61 1.02 14.57
N TYR A 21 -14.97 1.53 15.74
CA TYR A 21 -16.34 1.66 16.22
C TYR A 21 -16.57 3.05 16.79
N SER A 22 -17.71 3.66 16.48
CA SER A 22 -18.09 4.98 17.02
C SER A 22 -18.39 4.89 18.52
N ASP A 23 -17.97 5.89 19.30
CA ASP A 23 -18.38 6.06 20.70
C ASP A 23 -19.77 6.73 20.81
N LEU A 24 -20.35 7.18 19.70
CA LEU A 24 -21.67 7.82 19.58
C LEU A 24 -22.64 7.02 18.70
N GLN A 25 -22.55 5.68 18.74
CA GLN A 25 -23.31 4.77 17.86
C GLN A 25 -24.84 4.95 17.92
N GLU A 26 -25.41 5.36 19.06
CA GLU A 26 -26.86 5.64 19.17
C GLU A 26 -27.27 6.88 18.38
N LYS A 27 -26.40 7.91 18.37
CA LYS A 27 -26.63 9.15 17.64
C LYS A 27 -26.32 9.03 16.15
N TYR A 28 -25.30 8.22 15.81
CA TYR A 28 -24.81 8.02 14.45
C TYR A 28 -24.70 6.52 14.13
N PRO A 29 -25.85 5.82 13.97
CA PRO A 29 -25.86 4.37 13.79
C PRO A 29 -25.19 3.91 12.49
N SER A 30 -25.19 4.73 11.44
CA SER A 30 -24.54 4.43 10.15
C SER A 30 -23.02 4.28 10.22
N VAL A 31 -22.38 4.81 11.28
CA VAL A 31 -20.94 4.68 11.52
C VAL A 31 -20.64 3.95 12.83
N ALA A 32 -21.62 3.20 13.36
CA ALA A 32 -21.42 2.35 14.52
C ALA A 32 -20.23 1.39 14.27
N HIS A 33 -20.18 0.80 13.08
CA HIS A 33 -19.01 0.12 12.52
C HIS A 33 -18.44 0.97 11.39
N PHE A 34 -17.13 1.16 11.38
CA PHE A 34 -16.49 2.00 10.36
C PHE A 34 -15.08 1.49 10.04
N HIS A 35 -15.00 0.23 9.64
CA HIS A 35 -13.75 -0.48 9.45
C HIS A 35 -13.01 -0.01 8.20
N THR A 36 -11.69 -0.01 8.27
CA THR A 36 -10.83 0.36 7.14
C THR A 36 -10.19 -0.89 6.54
N LEU A 37 -10.33 -1.10 5.23
CA LEU A 37 -9.56 -2.12 4.52
C LEU A 37 -8.34 -1.47 3.86
N ARG A 38 -7.20 -2.14 3.97
CA ARG A 38 -5.99 -1.80 3.24
C ARG A 38 -5.92 -2.72 2.03
N VAL A 39 -5.86 -2.15 0.84
CA VAL A 39 -5.77 -2.90 -0.42
C VAL A 39 -4.40 -2.65 -1.03
N ASN A 40 -3.69 -3.73 -1.38
CA ASN A 40 -2.31 -3.66 -1.82
C ASN A 40 -2.20 -2.96 -3.18
N GLN A 41 -1.45 -1.87 -3.27
CA GLN A 41 -1.36 -1.06 -4.49
C GLN A 41 -0.39 -1.67 -5.53
N PRO A 42 -0.60 -1.45 -6.84
CA PRO A 42 0.42 -1.71 -7.85
C PRO A 42 1.67 -0.85 -7.62
N MET A 43 2.82 -1.37 -8.08
CA MET A 43 4.12 -0.73 -7.89
C MET A 43 4.14 0.65 -8.52
N SER A 44 4.60 1.64 -7.75
CA SER A 44 4.60 3.06 -8.13
C SER A 44 3.24 3.66 -8.45
N LYS A 45 2.13 2.99 -8.09
CA LYS A 45 0.76 3.53 -8.18
C LYS A 45 0.33 3.88 -9.61
N PHE A 46 0.78 3.11 -10.60
CA PHE A 46 0.24 3.19 -11.95
C PHE A 46 -1.07 2.43 -12.03
N TYR A 47 -2.08 3.05 -12.65
CA TYR A 47 -3.43 2.49 -12.74
C TYR A 47 -3.99 2.68 -14.14
N THR A 48 -4.87 1.76 -14.53
CA THR A 48 -5.81 1.98 -15.64
C THR A 48 -7.11 2.55 -15.08
N SER A 49 -7.83 3.32 -15.89
CA SER A 49 -9.12 3.85 -15.47
C SER A 49 -10.15 2.75 -15.22
N ASP A 50 -10.02 1.60 -15.88
CA ASP A 50 -10.94 0.48 -15.74
C ASP A 50 -10.81 -0.15 -14.36
N TYR A 51 -9.58 -0.42 -13.90
CA TYR A 51 -9.35 -0.90 -12.54
C TYR A 51 -9.89 0.09 -11.49
N LEU A 52 -9.65 1.39 -11.68
CA LEU A 52 -10.14 2.42 -10.75
C LEU A 52 -11.67 2.51 -10.72
N ARG A 53 -12.36 2.32 -11.84
CA ARG A 53 -13.82 2.25 -11.86
C ARG A 53 -14.32 1.00 -11.15
N THR A 54 -13.72 -0.16 -11.42
CA THR A 54 -14.11 -1.43 -10.76
C THR A 54 -13.98 -1.35 -9.24
N ILE A 55 -12.88 -0.78 -8.71
CA ILE A 55 -12.73 -0.64 -7.25
C ILE A 55 -13.71 0.38 -6.66
N CYS A 56 -14.06 1.45 -7.39
CA CYS A 56 -15.12 2.38 -6.98
C CYS A 56 -16.48 1.68 -6.95
N ASP A 57 -16.85 0.92 -7.99
CA ASP A 57 -18.13 0.20 -8.05
C ASP A 57 -18.28 -0.80 -6.89
N LEU A 58 -17.21 -1.55 -6.59
CA LEU A 58 -17.15 -2.42 -5.41
C LEU A 58 -17.37 -1.64 -4.11
N TRP A 59 -16.69 -0.51 -3.96
CA TRP A 59 -16.67 0.24 -2.71
C TRP A 59 -17.92 1.09 -2.48
N ASP A 60 -18.54 1.59 -3.54
CA ASP A 60 -19.85 2.25 -3.47
C ASP A 60 -20.94 1.25 -3.09
N TYR A 61 -20.84 -0.01 -3.55
CA TYR A 61 -21.81 -1.04 -3.22
C TYR A 61 -21.65 -1.59 -1.80
N ARG A 62 -20.42 -1.81 -1.33
CA ARG A 62 -20.13 -2.53 -0.06
C ARG A 62 -19.53 -1.69 1.05
N GLY A 63 -19.23 -0.43 0.79
CA GLY A 63 -18.55 0.46 1.72
C GLY A 63 -19.23 1.82 1.82
N SER A 64 -18.45 2.80 2.25
CA SER A 64 -18.93 4.17 2.44
C SER A 64 -18.81 5.06 1.19
N GLY A 65 -18.16 4.56 0.13
CA GLY A 65 -17.71 5.36 -1.02
C GLY A 65 -16.50 6.27 -0.72
N MET A 66 -16.03 6.36 0.53
CA MET A 66 -14.87 7.20 0.89
C MET A 66 -13.56 6.43 0.83
N MET A 67 -12.52 7.06 0.28
CA MET A 67 -11.20 6.44 0.16
C MET A 67 -10.07 7.39 0.57
N ASN A 68 -8.90 6.83 0.87
CA ASN A 68 -7.64 7.57 0.74
C ASN A 68 -6.79 6.94 -0.37
N PHE A 69 -6.36 7.78 -1.30
CA PHE A 69 -5.46 7.45 -2.40
C PHE A 69 -4.16 8.23 -2.19
N HIS A 70 -3.22 7.75 -1.36
CA HIS A 70 -3.11 6.43 -0.72
C HIS A 70 -2.86 6.57 0.79
N GLY A 71 -2.89 5.46 1.51
CA GLY A 71 -2.31 5.38 2.84
C GLY A 71 -0.80 5.64 2.77
N SER A 72 -0.24 6.21 3.84
CA SER A 72 1.18 6.60 3.85
C SER A 72 2.15 5.44 3.60
N THR A 73 1.78 4.20 3.90
CA THR A 73 2.63 3.04 3.60
C THR A 73 2.65 2.73 2.10
N GLY A 74 1.50 2.86 1.43
CA GLY A 74 1.33 2.58 0.01
C GLY A 74 -0.10 2.21 -0.35
N ASP A 75 -0.81 1.54 0.56
CA ASP A 75 -2.10 0.90 0.32
C ASP A 75 -3.18 1.85 -0.20
N ILE A 76 -4.07 1.35 -1.06
CA ILE A 76 -5.37 1.98 -1.25
C ILE A 76 -6.17 1.78 0.04
N ILE A 77 -6.79 2.85 0.54
CA ILE A 77 -7.55 2.82 1.78
C ILE A 77 -9.03 2.90 1.48
N LEU A 78 -9.75 1.81 1.70
CA LEU A 78 -11.21 1.76 1.65
C LEU A 78 -11.75 2.10 3.04
N LEU A 79 -12.28 3.32 3.20
CA LEU A 79 -12.51 3.93 4.50
C LEU A 79 -13.97 3.80 4.97
N GLY A 80 -14.26 2.77 5.74
CA GLY A 80 -15.55 2.60 6.40
C GLY A 80 -16.45 1.58 5.74
N THR A 81 -16.59 0.44 6.39
CA THR A 81 -17.64 -0.55 6.15
C THR A 81 -17.97 -1.27 7.46
N SER A 82 -18.94 -2.18 7.42
CA SER A 82 -19.33 -3.03 8.53
C SER A 82 -18.60 -4.38 8.52
N THR A 83 -18.75 -5.16 9.60
CA THR A 83 -18.00 -6.41 9.78
C THR A 83 -18.44 -7.48 8.78
N GLU A 84 -19.74 -7.55 8.52
CA GLU A 84 -20.38 -8.49 7.62
C GLU A 84 -20.03 -8.28 6.14
N GLN A 85 -19.51 -7.11 5.76
CA GLN A 85 -19.06 -6.84 4.39
C GLN A 85 -17.59 -7.24 4.15
N LEU A 86 -16.79 -7.50 5.20
CA LEU A 86 -15.35 -7.76 5.04
C LEU A 86 -15.07 -8.97 4.15
N GLU A 87 -15.73 -10.11 4.41
CA GLU A 87 -15.58 -11.32 3.61
C GLU A 87 -16.14 -11.17 2.19
N PRO A 88 -17.36 -10.62 1.96
CA PRO A 88 -17.84 -10.33 0.62
C PRO A 88 -16.92 -9.42 -0.20
N ILE A 89 -16.37 -8.37 0.41
CA ILE A 89 -15.41 -7.48 -0.26
C ILE A 89 -14.16 -8.27 -0.63
N PHE A 90 -13.60 -9.03 0.32
CA PHE A 90 -12.39 -9.80 0.08
C PHE A 90 -12.56 -10.88 -0.99
N PHE A 91 -13.69 -11.59 -0.96
CA PHE A 91 -14.05 -12.55 -1.99
C PHE A 91 -14.10 -11.89 -3.37
N GLN A 92 -14.79 -10.75 -3.50
CA GLN A 92 -14.92 -10.06 -4.77
C GLN A 92 -13.57 -9.54 -5.29
N MET A 93 -12.76 -8.92 -4.42
CA MET A 93 -11.42 -8.47 -4.81
C MET A 93 -10.54 -9.62 -5.30
N THR A 94 -10.55 -10.77 -4.63
CA THR A 94 -9.70 -11.91 -4.98
C THR A 94 -10.19 -12.65 -6.22
N HIS A 95 -11.50 -12.89 -6.33
CA HIS A 95 -12.07 -13.72 -7.39
C HIS A 95 -12.35 -12.95 -8.69
N GLU A 96 -12.70 -11.66 -8.60
CA GLU A 96 -13.07 -10.86 -9.78
C GLU A 96 -11.99 -9.86 -10.18
N MET A 97 -11.22 -9.33 -9.23
CA MET A 97 -10.25 -8.25 -9.49
C MET A 97 -8.79 -8.70 -9.43
N GLN A 98 -8.51 -9.95 -9.04
CA GLN A 98 -7.15 -10.45 -8.77
C GLN A 98 -6.36 -9.53 -7.84
N GLN A 99 -7.04 -9.01 -6.82
CA GLN A 99 -6.53 -7.99 -5.93
C GLN A 99 -6.53 -8.50 -4.49
N ASP A 100 -5.40 -8.33 -3.80
CA ASP A 100 -5.25 -8.74 -2.41
C ASP A 100 -5.24 -7.53 -1.44
N LEU A 101 -5.40 -7.84 -0.16
CA LEU A 101 -5.25 -6.93 0.96
C LEU A 101 -3.79 -6.54 1.18
N GLY A 102 -3.60 -5.40 1.82
CA GLY A 102 -2.31 -4.95 2.34
C GLY A 102 -2.04 -5.43 3.77
N GLY A 103 -0.91 -5.02 4.33
CA GLY A 103 -0.47 -5.45 5.67
C GLY A 103 -0.92 -4.54 6.82
N SER A 104 -1.30 -5.14 7.95
CA SER A 104 -1.46 -4.49 9.26
C SER A 104 -1.16 -5.45 10.42
N GLY A 105 -0.68 -4.95 11.57
CA GLY A 105 -0.27 -5.78 12.70
C GLY A 105 1.24 -5.91 12.88
N SER A 106 1.70 -6.96 13.58
CA SER A 106 3.13 -7.26 13.79
C SER A 106 3.66 -8.19 12.69
N ASN A 107 3.71 -7.66 11.48
CA ASN A 107 4.01 -8.34 10.22
C ASN A 107 4.84 -7.46 9.30
N LEU A 108 5.23 -8.02 8.15
CA LEU A 108 5.61 -7.21 6.99
C LEU A 108 4.40 -6.36 6.57
N ARG A 109 4.64 -5.08 6.31
CA ARG A 109 3.64 -4.18 5.72
C ARG A 109 3.88 -4.07 4.24
N SER A 110 2.82 -3.68 3.52
CA SER A 110 2.83 -3.47 2.06
C SER A 110 4.07 -2.69 1.63
N PRO A 111 4.98 -3.32 0.88
CA PRO A 111 6.14 -2.63 0.34
C PRO A 111 5.72 -1.51 -0.63
N SER A 112 6.57 -0.50 -0.77
CA SER A 112 6.32 0.58 -1.72
C SER A 112 7.61 1.13 -2.32
N CYS A 113 7.57 1.55 -3.58
CA CYS A 113 8.72 2.06 -4.31
C CYS A 113 8.48 3.47 -4.87
N CYS A 114 9.56 4.18 -5.22
CA CYS A 114 9.47 5.31 -6.13
C CYS A 114 9.21 4.84 -7.56
N LEU A 115 8.86 5.78 -8.46
CA LEU A 115 8.53 5.48 -9.86
C LEU A 115 9.66 4.81 -10.65
N GLY A 116 10.91 4.92 -10.18
CA GLY A 116 12.06 4.20 -10.73
C GLY A 116 12.24 4.39 -12.23
N LYS A 117 12.70 3.33 -12.90
CA LYS A 117 13.02 3.38 -14.33
C LYS A 117 11.81 3.59 -15.25
N ALA A 118 10.57 3.47 -14.74
CA ALA A 118 9.39 3.71 -15.57
C ALA A 118 9.32 5.15 -16.09
N ARG A 119 9.87 6.13 -15.33
CA ARG A 119 9.88 7.53 -15.75
C ARG A 119 10.95 8.39 -15.07
N CYS A 120 12.07 7.80 -14.65
CA CYS A 120 13.21 8.54 -14.11
C CYS A 120 14.51 7.95 -14.66
N GLU A 121 15.29 8.81 -15.30
CA GLU A 121 16.61 8.56 -15.87
C GLU A 121 17.70 8.36 -14.81
N TRP A 122 17.41 8.63 -13.54
CA TRP A 122 18.35 8.45 -12.42
C TRP A 122 18.17 7.11 -11.68
N SER A 123 17.23 6.26 -12.08
CA SER A 123 17.00 4.99 -11.37
C SER A 123 18.17 4.03 -11.60
N CYS A 124 18.91 3.72 -10.53
CA CYS A 124 20.04 2.79 -10.56
C CYS A 124 19.63 1.31 -10.39
N ILE A 125 18.40 1.07 -9.93
CA ILE A 125 17.81 -0.27 -9.77
C ILE A 125 16.39 -0.28 -10.34
N ASP A 126 15.87 -1.47 -10.66
CA ASP A 126 14.46 -1.64 -10.99
C ASP A 126 13.63 -1.69 -9.71
N THR A 127 13.22 -0.52 -9.22
CA THR A 127 12.49 -0.42 -7.95
C THR A 127 11.12 -1.07 -7.99
N GLN A 128 10.45 -1.08 -9.15
CA GLN A 128 9.13 -1.67 -9.28
C GLN A 128 9.21 -3.19 -9.25
N ASP A 129 10.14 -3.77 -10.02
CA ASP A 129 10.34 -5.22 -10.08
C ASP A 129 10.74 -5.78 -8.70
N MET A 130 11.72 -5.17 -8.04
CA MET A 130 12.12 -5.57 -6.68
C MET A 130 10.97 -5.45 -5.67
N CYS A 131 10.19 -4.36 -5.75
CA CYS A 131 9.06 -4.17 -4.86
C CYS A 131 7.96 -5.21 -5.11
N TYR A 132 7.69 -5.55 -6.37
CA TYR A 132 6.71 -6.57 -6.74
C TYR A 132 7.14 -7.97 -6.27
N GLU A 133 8.35 -8.38 -6.61
CA GLU A 133 8.88 -9.71 -6.31
C GLU A 133 8.96 -9.95 -4.81
N LEU A 134 9.46 -9.00 -4.03
CA LEU A 134 9.52 -9.16 -2.56
C LEU A 134 8.15 -9.07 -1.90
N THR A 135 7.18 -8.38 -2.50
CA THR A 135 5.79 -8.41 -2.03
C THR A 135 5.15 -9.78 -2.24
N HIS A 136 5.44 -10.43 -3.38
CA HIS A 136 4.92 -11.77 -3.69
C HIS A 136 5.63 -12.88 -2.91
N TYR A 137 6.95 -12.77 -2.79
CA TYR A 137 7.76 -13.76 -2.10
C TYR A 137 7.41 -13.85 -0.60
N TYR A 138 7.19 -12.70 0.06
CA TYR A 138 6.88 -12.62 1.50
C TYR A 138 5.38 -12.41 1.79
N GLN A 139 4.50 -13.02 0.98
CA GLN A 139 3.05 -12.93 1.18
C GLN A 139 2.62 -13.46 2.56
N ASP A 140 3.21 -14.58 3.01
CA ASP A 140 2.90 -15.15 4.31
C ASP A 140 3.23 -14.17 5.44
N GLU A 141 4.44 -13.63 5.44
CA GLU A 141 4.90 -12.67 6.45
C GLU A 141 4.16 -11.35 6.40
N LEU A 142 3.51 -11.00 5.28
CA LEU A 142 2.65 -9.84 5.14
C LEU A 142 1.25 -10.11 5.70
N HIS A 143 0.66 -11.27 5.41
CA HIS A 143 -0.72 -11.58 5.78
C HIS A 143 -0.88 -12.25 7.15
N ARG A 144 0.16 -12.91 7.66
CA ARG A 144 0.12 -13.70 8.90
C ARG A 144 1.19 -13.19 9.88
N PRO A 145 0.80 -12.33 10.85
CA PRO A 145 1.74 -11.73 11.79
C PRO A 145 2.57 -12.75 12.57
N ALA A 146 3.87 -12.81 12.25
CA ALA A 146 4.85 -13.70 12.87
C ALA A 146 6.02 -12.95 13.53
N PHE A 147 6.05 -11.62 13.44
CA PHE A 147 7.16 -10.81 13.92
C PHE A 147 6.89 -10.21 15.31
N PRO A 148 7.95 -9.84 16.07
CA PRO A 148 7.76 -9.12 17.33
C PRO A 148 7.02 -7.79 17.16
N TYR A 149 7.22 -7.11 16.03
CA TYR A 149 6.50 -5.89 15.69
C TYR A 149 6.42 -5.68 14.17
N LYS A 150 5.88 -4.52 13.75
CA LYS A 150 5.74 -4.18 12.33
C LYS A 150 7.11 -4.09 11.65
N PHE A 151 7.19 -4.52 10.40
CA PHE A 151 8.37 -4.38 9.55
C PHE A 151 7.97 -3.82 8.18
N LYS A 152 8.80 -2.98 7.56
CA LYS A 152 8.50 -2.32 6.28
C LYS A 152 9.69 -2.39 5.35
N PHE A 153 9.39 -2.63 4.07
CA PHE A 153 10.30 -2.42 2.95
C PHE A 153 9.92 -1.15 2.18
N LYS A 154 10.93 -0.40 1.73
CA LYS A 154 10.77 0.67 0.73
C LYS A 154 11.98 0.74 -0.20
N PHE A 155 11.71 1.07 -1.47
CA PHE A 155 12.71 1.04 -2.54
C PHE A 155 12.81 2.41 -3.24
N ASP A 156 13.97 3.04 -3.10
CA ASP A 156 14.35 4.26 -3.80
C ASP A 156 15.37 3.95 -4.90
N GLY A 157 15.11 4.44 -6.11
CA GLY A 157 15.96 4.17 -7.27
C GLY A 157 17.30 4.89 -7.23
N CYS A 158 17.41 5.96 -6.44
CA CYS A 158 18.60 6.76 -6.25
C CYS A 158 18.58 7.49 -4.89
N PRO A 159 19.66 8.17 -4.48
CA PRO A 159 19.75 8.85 -3.17
C PRO A 159 18.78 10.01 -2.95
N ASN A 160 18.03 10.48 -3.97
CA ASN A 160 17.02 11.54 -3.80
C ASN A 160 15.85 11.11 -2.88
N GLY A 161 15.62 9.82 -2.71
CA GLY A 161 14.70 9.33 -1.68
C GLY A 161 13.23 9.67 -1.93
N CYS A 162 12.73 9.58 -3.16
CA CYS A 162 11.37 9.98 -3.52
C CYS A 162 10.23 9.22 -2.80
N VAL A 163 10.47 7.99 -2.32
CA VAL A 163 9.53 7.26 -1.44
C VAL A 163 9.89 7.40 0.06
N ALA A 164 11.00 8.09 0.35
CA ALA A 164 11.57 8.34 1.66
C ALA A 164 11.81 7.04 2.44
N SER A 165 12.43 6.04 1.79
CA SER A 165 12.69 4.74 2.38
C SER A 165 13.49 4.85 3.68
N ILE A 166 14.58 5.62 3.69
CA ILE A 166 15.46 5.79 4.86
C ILE A 166 14.75 6.25 6.14
N ALA A 167 13.63 6.96 6.01
CA ALA A 167 12.89 7.51 7.14
C ALA A 167 11.60 6.72 7.46
N ARG A 168 11.11 5.88 6.54
CA ARG A 168 9.74 5.32 6.59
C ARG A 168 9.70 3.83 6.32
N SER A 169 10.83 3.15 6.34
CA SER A 169 10.95 1.70 6.33
C SER A 169 12.00 1.21 7.31
N ASP A 170 11.81 -0.03 7.79
CA ASP A 170 12.75 -0.70 8.68
C ASP A 170 13.95 -1.25 7.87
N MET A 171 13.70 -1.65 6.62
CA MET A 171 14.73 -1.94 5.62
C MET A 171 14.54 -1.04 4.41
N SER A 172 15.56 -0.27 4.09
CA SER A 172 15.60 0.70 3.00
C SER A 172 16.55 0.21 1.92
N PHE A 173 16.07 0.19 0.68
CA PHE A 173 16.87 -0.12 -0.50
C PHE A 173 17.04 1.16 -1.29
N ILE A 174 18.28 1.64 -1.44
CA ILE A 174 18.59 2.89 -2.15
C ILE A 174 19.62 2.58 -3.23
N GLY A 175 19.21 2.76 -4.49
CA GLY A 175 20.06 2.54 -5.65
C GLY A 175 21.25 3.52 -5.69
N THR A 176 22.38 3.05 -6.19
CA THR A 176 23.59 3.84 -6.44
C THR A 176 24.42 3.19 -7.54
N TRP A 177 25.53 3.82 -7.91
CA TRP A 177 26.52 3.30 -8.85
C TRP A 177 27.91 3.34 -8.20
N LYS A 178 28.89 2.66 -8.81
CA LYS A 178 30.26 2.53 -8.26
C LYS A 178 31.35 3.01 -9.24
N ASP A 179 30.98 3.28 -10.47
CA ASP A 179 31.80 3.88 -11.52
C ASP A 179 31.69 5.41 -11.52
N ASP A 180 32.31 6.05 -12.53
CA ASP A 180 32.35 7.50 -12.64
C ASP A 180 31.03 8.08 -13.19
N ILE A 181 30.73 9.33 -12.84
CA ILE A 181 29.62 10.07 -13.45
C ILE A 181 29.91 10.28 -14.94
N ARG A 182 28.93 9.97 -15.79
CA ARG A 182 29.00 10.21 -17.24
C ARG A 182 28.79 11.69 -17.54
N ILE A 183 29.73 12.31 -18.25
CA ILE A 183 29.71 13.75 -18.56
C ILE A 183 29.64 13.94 -20.08
N ASP A 184 28.60 14.61 -20.55
CA ASP A 184 28.44 15.09 -21.93
C ASP A 184 28.88 16.56 -21.99
N GLN A 185 30.02 16.82 -22.63
CA GLN A 185 30.61 18.16 -22.70
C GLN A 185 29.80 19.13 -23.58
N ASP A 186 29.11 18.63 -24.60
CA ASP A 186 28.26 19.47 -25.46
C ASP A 186 27.03 19.94 -24.68
N ALA A 187 26.42 19.05 -23.90
CA ALA A 187 25.35 19.41 -22.99
C ALA A 187 25.82 20.44 -21.94
N VAL A 188 26.99 20.24 -21.32
CA VAL A 188 27.57 21.20 -20.36
C VAL A 188 27.73 22.58 -20.99
N GLN A 189 28.25 22.66 -22.21
CA GLN A 189 28.41 23.93 -22.91
C GLN A 189 27.08 24.59 -23.28
N ALA A 190 26.03 23.80 -23.55
CA ALA A 190 24.69 24.34 -23.79
C ALA A 190 24.01 24.91 -22.53
N TYR A 191 24.45 24.50 -21.33
CA TYR A 191 23.95 25.04 -20.05
C TYR A 191 24.63 26.37 -19.64
N ILE A 192 25.85 26.65 -20.14
CA ILE A 192 26.64 27.86 -19.83
C ILE A 192 26.35 28.95 -20.86
#